data_AF-A0A424IUS2-F1
#
_entry.id   AF-A0A424IUS2-F1
#
_cell.length_a   1.000
_cell.length_b   1.000
_cell.length_c   1.000
_cell.angle_alpha   90.00
_cell.angle_beta   90.00
_cell.angle_gamma   90.00
#
_symmetry.space_group_name_H-M   'P 1'
#
loop_
_entity.id
_entity.type
_entity.pdbx_description
1 polymer ?
#
loop_
_entity_poly.entity_id
_entity_poly.type
_entity_poly.pdbx_seq_one_letter_code
_entity_poly.pdbx_strand_id
1 'polypeptide(L)'
;MLSDDIDVINIANNWKKNGKKVALATVIQTWGSAPRGVGSKLVIDQDGNFEGSVSGGCVEGAVINEAMELFDGGRPKVLEFGVSNEMAWEVGLACGGTIKVYISELN
;
A
#
# COMPACT_ATOMS: atom_id res chain seq x y z
N MET A 1 -12.00 -0.34 -14.59
CA MET A 1 -11.05 -0.92 -13.60
C MET A 1 -9.58 -0.63 -13.91
N LEU A 2 -9.25 0.13 -14.97
CA LEU A 2 -7.90 0.66 -15.24
C LEU A 2 -7.75 2.14 -14.81
N SER A 3 -8.84 2.78 -14.38
CA SER A 3 -8.91 4.21 -14.02
C SER A 3 -8.08 4.51 -12.78
N ASP A 4 -8.28 3.74 -11.72
CA ASP A 4 -7.77 4.08 -10.39
C ASP A 4 -6.23 4.05 -10.33
N ASP A 5 -5.60 3.08 -11.00
CA ASP A 5 -4.14 2.98 -11.05
C ASP A 5 -3.51 4.09 -11.93
N ILE A 6 -4.17 4.47 -13.02
CA ILE A 6 -3.72 5.59 -13.88
C ILE A 6 -3.80 6.90 -13.09
N ASP A 7 -4.85 7.08 -12.29
CA ASP A 7 -5.02 8.25 -11.44
C ASP A 7 -3.93 8.32 -10.36
N VAL A 8 -3.60 7.21 -9.69
CA VAL A 8 -2.52 7.15 -8.69
C VAL A 8 -1.16 7.58 -9.27
N ILE A 9 -0.81 7.10 -10.47
CA ILE A 9 0.47 7.46 -11.11
C ILE A 9 0.48 8.94 -11.53
N ASN A 10 -0.64 9.47 -12.02
CA ASN A 10 -0.76 10.88 -12.37
C ASN A 10 -0.63 11.79 -11.14
N ILE A 11 -1.24 11.40 -10.02
CA ILE A 11 -1.16 12.10 -8.74
C ILE A 11 0.27 12.08 -8.21
N ALA A 12 0.94 10.92 -8.23
CA ALA A 12 2.34 10.79 -7.86
C ALA A 12 3.24 11.74 -8.67
N ASN A 13 3.06 11.76 -9.99
CA ASN A 13 3.79 12.66 -10.89
C ASN A 13 3.51 14.12 -10.58
N ASN A 14 2.26 14.48 -10.29
CA ASN A 14 1.89 15.84 -9.93
C ASN A 14 2.55 16.27 -8.60
N TRP A 15 2.46 15.47 -7.54
CA TRP A 15 3.09 15.78 -6.26
C TRP A 15 4.62 15.92 -6.39
N LYS A 16 5.26 15.01 -7.13
CA LYS A 16 6.69 15.08 -7.41
C LYS A 16 7.07 16.37 -8.16
N LYS A 17 6.30 16.76 -9.18
CA LYS A 17 6.50 18.03 -9.92
C LYS A 17 6.35 19.26 -9.04
N ASN A 18 5.58 19.17 -7.96
CA ASN A 18 5.42 20.23 -6.97
C ASN A 18 6.49 20.18 -5.85
N GLY A 19 7.53 19.36 -6.00
CA GLY A 19 8.67 19.31 -5.07
C GLY A 19 8.40 18.55 -3.77
N LYS A 20 7.30 17.78 -3.70
CA LYS A 20 7.04 16.90 -2.55
C LYS A 20 7.88 15.62 -2.65
N LYS A 21 8.36 15.10 -1.52
CA LYS A 21 8.74 13.68 -1.46
C LYS A 21 7.48 12.83 -1.61
N VAL A 22 7.62 11.75 -2.37
CA VAL A 22 6.50 10.87 -2.71
C VAL A 22 6.95 9.43 -2.57
N ALA A 23 6.17 8.61 -1.87
CA ALA A 23 6.36 7.18 -1.78
C ALA A 23 5.29 6.46 -2.60
N LEU A 24 5.68 5.36 -3.22
CA LEU A 24 4.76 4.45 -3.91
C LEU A 24 4.79 3.10 -3.20
N ALA A 25 3.64 2.68 -2.70
CA ALA A 25 3.39 1.35 -2.19
C ALA A 25 2.66 0.54 -3.27
N THR A 26 3.15 -0.66 -3.57
CA THR A 26 2.56 -1.56 -4.56
C THR A 26 2.40 -2.96 -3.99
N VAL A 27 1.21 -3.55 -4.13
CA VAL A 27 1.00 -4.97 -3.83
C VAL A 27 1.80 -5.79 -4.84
N ILE A 28 2.82 -6.50 -4.38
CA ILE A 28 3.70 -7.35 -5.20
C ILE A 28 3.30 -8.83 -5.14
N GLN A 29 2.57 -9.22 -4.11
CA GLN A 29 2.14 -10.60 -3.93
C GLN A 29 0.86 -10.68 -3.10
N THR A 30 0.03 -11.66 -3.40
CA THR A 30 -1.20 -11.98 -2.66
C THR A 30 -1.30 -13.48 -2.47
N TRP A 31 -1.85 -13.91 -1.33
CA TRP A 31 -2.27 -15.29 -1.07
C TRP A 31 -3.70 -15.29 -0.55
N GLY A 32 -4.44 -16.38 -0.81
CA GLY A 32 -5.83 -16.51 -0.37
C GLY A 32 -6.75 -15.44 -0.96
N SER A 33 -7.80 -15.11 -0.23
CA SER A 33 -8.82 -14.12 -0.63
C SER A 33 -8.41 -12.70 -0.22
N ALA A 34 -7.25 -12.23 -0.72
CA ALA A 34 -6.81 -10.86 -0.48
C ALA A 34 -7.79 -9.84 -1.10
N PRO A 35 -8.13 -8.73 -0.41
CA PRO A 35 -9.13 -7.77 -0.85
C PRO A 35 -8.69 -6.90 -2.05
N ARG A 36 -7.37 -6.76 -2.27
CA ARG A 36 -6.77 -6.09 -3.43
C ARG A 36 -5.80 -7.03 -4.12
N GLY A 37 -5.72 -6.92 -5.44
CA GLY A 37 -4.88 -7.76 -6.28
C GLY A 37 -3.43 -7.26 -6.37
N VAL A 38 -2.55 -8.12 -6.85
CA VAL A 38 -1.20 -7.71 -7.27
C VAL A 38 -1.30 -6.56 -8.27
N GLY A 39 -0.46 -5.54 -8.07
CA GLY A 39 -0.43 -4.34 -8.89
C GLY A 39 -1.12 -3.14 -8.24
N SER A 40 -2.07 -3.35 -7.32
CA SER A 40 -2.76 -2.27 -6.60
C SER A 40 -1.76 -1.33 -5.92
N LYS A 41 -2.03 -0.02 -6.02
CA LYS A 41 -1.11 1.03 -5.60
C LYS A 41 -1.72 1.95 -4.56
N LEU A 42 -0.85 2.46 -3.71
CA LEU A 42 -1.10 3.56 -2.80
C LEU A 42 0.06 4.55 -2.95
N VAL A 43 -0.24 5.80 -3.30
CA VAL A 43 0.74 6.89 -3.31
C VAL A 43 0.60 7.67 -2.02
N ILE A 44 1.72 8.07 -1.42
CA ILE A 44 1.77 8.85 -0.18
C ILE A 44 2.73 10.03 -0.39
N ASP A 45 2.38 11.24 0.03
CA ASP A 45 3.30 12.38 0.08
C ASP A 45 3.86 12.63 1.48
N GLN A 46 4.88 13.49 1.57
CA GLN A 46 5.54 13.87 2.83
C GLN A 46 4.64 14.52 3.89
N ASP A 47 3.45 15.00 3.51
CA ASP A 47 2.49 15.61 4.42
C ASP A 47 1.48 14.57 4.95
N GLY A 48 1.61 13.31 4.53
CA GLY A 48 0.71 12.21 4.87
C GLY A 48 -0.55 12.13 4.01
N ASN A 49 -0.66 12.93 2.93
CA ASN A 49 -1.75 12.76 1.97
C ASN A 49 -1.54 11.46 1.19
N PHE A 50 -2.62 10.76 0.87
CA PHE A 50 -2.53 9.51 0.14
C PHE A 50 -3.70 9.30 -0.82
N GLU A 51 -3.44 8.56 -1.90
CA GLU A 51 -4.44 8.20 -2.91
C GLU A 51 -4.23 6.76 -3.39
N GLY A 52 -5.31 6.07 -3.72
CA GLY A 52 -5.30 4.63 -4.02
C GLY A 52 -5.48 3.75 -2.78
N SER A 53 -5.21 2.45 -2.92
CA SER A 53 -5.42 1.48 -1.85
C SER A 53 -4.71 0.16 -2.13
N VAL A 54 -4.12 -0.42 -1.08
CA VAL A 54 -3.46 -1.75 -1.13
C VAL A 54 -4.27 -2.84 -0.41
N SER A 55 -5.28 -2.48 0.38
CA SER A 55 -6.15 -3.45 1.06
C SER A 55 -7.63 -3.09 1.12
N GLY A 56 -7.97 -1.81 1.03
CA GLY A 56 -9.35 -1.32 1.16
C GLY A 56 -9.67 -0.73 2.54
N GLY A 57 -8.67 -0.51 3.41
CA GLY A 57 -8.79 0.32 4.61
C GLY A 57 -7.98 -0.15 5.82
N CYS A 58 -7.73 -1.45 5.95
CA CYS A 58 -7.23 -2.03 7.21
C CYS A 58 -5.74 -1.78 7.47
N VAL A 59 -4.91 -1.72 6.42
CA VAL A 59 -3.45 -1.63 6.56
C VAL A 59 -2.84 -0.36 5.96
N GLU A 60 -3.65 0.49 5.34
CA GLU A 60 -3.23 1.77 4.74
C GLU A 60 -2.48 2.64 5.75
N GLY A 61 -2.96 2.73 7.00
CA GLY A 61 -2.27 3.50 8.06
C GLY A 61 -0.87 2.98 8.38
N ALA A 62 -0.68 1.65 8.39
CA ALA A 62 0.65 1.06 8.59
C ALA A 62 1.58 1.39 7.41
N VAL A 63 1.08 1.32 6.18
CA VAL A 63 1.85 1.66 4.97
C VAL A 63 2.22 3.14 4.93
N ILE A 64 1.32 4.04 5.38
CA ILE A 64 1.59 5.47 5.48
C ILE A 64 2.70 5.74 6.49
N ASN A 65 2.66 5.11 7.67
CA ASN A 65 3.73 5.26 8.66
C ASN A 65 5.09 4.84 8.08
N GLU A 66 5.11 3.77 7.29
CA GLU A 66 6.33 3.30 6.63
C GLU A 66 6.82 4.24 5.53
N ALA A 67 5.92 4.97 4.87
CA ALA A 67 6.29 6.06 3.97
C ALA A 67 6.97 7.21 4.71
N MET A 68 6.49 7.56 5.91
CA MET A 68 7.11 8.60 6.73
C MET A 68 8.54 8.21 7.14
N GLU A 69 8.77 6.95 7.52
CA GLU A 69 10.13 6.45 7.79
C GLU A 69 11.03 6.54 6.55
N LEU A 70 10.51 6.26 5.35
CA LEU A 70 11.28 6.43 4.12
C LEU A 70 11.72 7.88 3.92
N PHE A 71 10.82 8.83 4.13
CA PHE A 71 11.13 10.25 3.95
C PHE A 71 12.18 10.76 4.96
N ASP A 72 12.30 10.12 6.13
CA ASP A 72 13.31 10.41 7.15
C ASP A 72 14.65 9.65 6.95
N GLY A 73 14.92 9.19 5.73
CA GLY A 73 16.17 8.52 5.37
C GLY A 73 16.13 6.99 5.51
N GLY A 74 14.93 6.43 5.65
CA GLY A 74 14.69 5.00 5.56
C GLY A 74 15.05 4.43 4.19
N ARG A 75 14.96 3.10 4.07
CA ARG A 75 15.25 2.37 2.82
C ARG A 75 14.01 1.63 2.33
N PRO A 76 13.83 1.49 1.00
CA PRO A 76 12.77 0.68 0.44
C PRO A 76 12.70 -0.71 1.07
N LYS A 77 11.50 -1.19 1.35
CA LYS A 77 11.28 -2.48 2.00
C LYS A 77 9.99 -3.15 1.55
N VAL A 78 9.87 -4.43 1.88
CA VAL A 78 8.63 -5.19 1.68
C VAL A 78 7.95 -5.34 3.03
N LEU A 79 6.70 -4.92 3.08
CA LEU A 79 5.79 -5.09 4.21
C LEU A 79 4.93 -6.33 3.96
N GLU A 80 4.72 -7.15 4.98
CA GLU A 80 3.87 -8.34 4.90
C GLU A 80 2.70 -8.16 5.85
N PHE A 81 1.49 -8.28 5.31
CA PHE A 81 0.25 -8.13 6.05
C PHE A 81 -0.62 -9.36 5.83
N GLY A 82 -1.03 -10.02 6.90
CA GLY A 82 -1.96 -11.14 6.85
C GLY A 82 -2.84 -11.17 8.09
N VAL A 83 -4.04 -11.71 7.94
CA VAL A 83 -4.88 -12.07 9.09
C VAL A 83 -4.39 -13.42 9.59
N SER A 84 -3.68 -13.45 10.72
CA SER A 84 -3.19 -14.72 11.28
C SER A 84 -4.36 -15.56 11.80
N ASN A 85 -4.32 -16.83 11.42
CA ASN A 85 -5.40 -17.79 11.49
C ASN A 85 -5.48 -18.50 12.86
N GLU A 86 -5.72 -17.78 13.96
CA GLU A 86 -6.00 -18.42 15.26
C GLU A 86 -7.47 -18.41 15.68
N MET A 87 -8.35 -17.70 14.95
CA MET A 87 -9.79 -17.61 15.28
C MET A 87 -10.76 -17.73 14.09
N ALA A 88 -10.26 -17.89 12.86
CA ALA A 88 -11.08 -17.82 11.65
C ALA A 88 -11.69 -19.16 11.19
N TRP A 89 -11.24 -20.30 11.74
CA TRP A 89 -11.69 -21.62 11.29
C TRP A 89 -12.97 -22.13 11.97
N GLU A 90 -13.34 -21.58 13.14
CA GLU A 90 -14.48 -22.09 13.91
C GLU A 90 -15.85 -21.50 13.52
N VAL A 91 -15.89 -20.41 12.74
CA VAL A 91 -17.15 -19.69 12.43
C VAL A 91 -17.33 -19.26 10.98
N GLY A 92 -16.45 -19.69 10.05
CA GLY A 92 -16.68 -19.52 8.61
C GLY A 92 -16.63 -18.08 8.10
N LEU A 93 -15.90 -17.19 8.77
CA LEU A 93 -15.75 -15.79 8.38
C LEU A 93 -14.32 -15.29 8.65
N ALA A 94 -13.49 -15.19 7.61
CA ALA A 94 -12.46 -14.16 7.43
C ALA A 94 -11.94 -14.25 6.00
N CYS A 95 -11.67 -13.13 5.37
CA CYS A 95 -10.87 -13.07 4.14
C CYS A 95 -9.46 -13.60 4.50
N GLY A 96 -9.24 -14.92 4.39
CA GLY A 96 -8.02 -15.63 4.79
C GLY A 96 -6.85 -15.37 3.84
N GLY A 97 -6.56 -14.10 3.57
CA GLY A 97 -5.55 -13.67 2.63
C GLY A 97 -4.41 -12.88 3.27
N THR A 98 -3.27 -12.92 2.60
CA THR A 98 -2.06 -12.19 2.95
C THR A 98 -1.61 -11.38 1.74
N ILE A 99 -1.06 -10.20 1.96
CA ILE A 99 -0.45 -9.37 0.92
C ILE A 99 0.99 -9.02 1.28
N LYS A 100 1.83 -8.91 0.25
CA LYS A 100 3.13 -8.23 0.35
C LYS A 100 3.09 -6.93 -0.40
N VAL A 101 3.53 -5.86 0.25
CA VAL A 101 3.54 -4.51 -0.28
C VAL A 101 4.98 -4.04 -0.33
N TYR A 102 5.49 -3.77 -1.53
CA TYR A 102 6.76 -3.09 -1.69
C TYR A 102 6.54 -1.58 -1.60
N ILE A 103 7.34 -0.91 -0.77
CA ILE A 103 7.29 0.55 -0.62
C ILE A 103 8.65 1.17 -0.92
N SER A 104 8.65 2.23 -1.73
CA SER A 104 9.85 2.99 -2.09
C SER A 104 9.54 4.46 -2.35
N GLU A 105 10.50 5.34 -2.08
CA GLU A 105 10.46 6.75 -2.52
C GLU A 105 10.64 6.87 -4.04
N LEU A 106 9.93 7.82 -4.65
CA LEU A 106 9.99 8.14 -6.08
C LEU A 106 11.04 9.23 -6.34
N ASN A 107 12.28 8.81 -6.59
CA ASN A 107 13.42 9.67 -6.94
C ASN A 107 13.37 10.14 -8.39
#